data_AF-A0A2D9WT42-F1
#
_entry.id   AF-A0A2D9WT42-F1
#
_cell.length_a   1.000
_cell.length_b   1.000
_cell.length_c   1.000
_cell.angle_alpha   90.00
_cell.angle_beta   90.00
_cell.angle_gamma   90.00
#
_symmetry.space_group_name_H-M   'P 1'
#
loop_
_entity.id
_entity.type
_entity.pdbx_description
1 polymer ?
#
loop_
_entity_poly.entity_id
_entity_poly.type
_entity_poly.pdbx_seq_one_letter_code
_entity_poly.pdbx_strand_id
1 'polypeptide(L)' 'MIQSSDGSKIKSSQIYWDPQQEWLFTEENITFSSNEYDINAKILDADRTFKLLKTGQLNGNFLFDDN' A
#
# COMPACT_ATOMS: atom_id res chain seq x y z
N MET A 1 9.12 7.31 1.16
CA MET A 1 8.23 6.92 2.27
C MET A 1 6.99 7.78 2.17
N ILE A 2 5.82 7.16 2.08
CA ILE A 2 4.53 7.86 2.04
C ILE A 2 3.85 7.63 3.38
N GLN A 3 3.28 8.67 3.97
CA GLN A 3 2.52 8.58 5.20
C GLN A 3 1.10 9.08 4.94
N SER A 4 0.13 8.24 5.24
CA SER A 4 -1.28 8.61 5.24
C SER A 4 -1.62 9.38 6.53
N SER A 5 -2.66 10.21 6.47
CA SER A 5 -3.13 11.01 7.61
C SER A 5 -3.51 10.17 8.83
N ASP A 6 -3.86 8.89 8.62
CA ASP A 6 -4.22 7.92 9.66
C ASP A 6 -3.01 7.33 10.40
N GLY A 7 -1.78 7.70 10.00
CA GLY A 7 -0.54 7.21 10.62
C GLY A 7 0.05 5.99 9.92
N SER A 8 -0.67 5.36 8.99
CA SER A 8 -0.15 4.31 8.11
C SER A 8 0.99 4.82 7.22
N LYS A 9 2.01 3.99 7.03
CA LYS A 9 3.22 4.33 6.28
C LYS A 9 3.50 3.27 5.23
N ILE A 10 3.81 3.72 4.02
CA ILE A 10 4.31 2.87 2.94
C ILE A 10 5.77 3.19 2.72
N LYS A 11 6.60 2.15 2.86
CA LYS A 11 8.02 2.19 2.53
C LYS A 11 8.25 1.29 1.32
N SER A 12 8.82 1.86 0.27
CA SER A 12 9.28 1.13 -0.90
C SER A 12 10.54 1.82 -1.42
N SER A 13 11.37 1.07 -2.14
CA SER A 13 12.54 1.58 -2.85
C SER A 13 12.14 2.58 -3.93
N GLN A 14 10.99 2.34 -4.56
CA GLN A 14 10.50 3.13 -5.68
C GLN A 14 8.98 3.20 -5.61
N ILE A 15 8.41 4.37 -5.87
CA ILE A 15 6.96 4.53 -6.00
C ILE A 15 6.72 5.46 -7.18
N TYR A 16 5.86 5.01 -8.08
CA TYR A 16 5.36 5.80 -9.19
C TYR A 16 3.98 6.34 -8.83
N TRP A 17 3.74 7.58 -9.23
CA TRP A 17 2.47 8.26 -9.03
C TRP A 17 1.98 8.80 -10.37
N ASP A 18 0.78 8.39 -10.76
CA ASP A 18 0.07 8.92 -11.91
C ASP A 18 -0.99 9.94 -11.43
N PRO A 19 -0.76 11.25 -11.61
CA PRO A 19 -1.72 12.29 -11.23
C PRO A 19 -3.02 12.25 -12.06
N GLN A 20 -2.99 11.72 -13.29
CA GLN A 20 -4.17 11.72 -14.15
C GLN A 20 -5.20 10.67 -13.70
N GLN A 21 -4.71 9.55 -13.19
CA GLN A 21 -5.55 8.45 -12.70
C GLN A 21 -5.67 8.44 -11.17
N GLU A 22 -5.00 9.38 -10.49
CA GLU A 22 -4.83 9.39 -9.03
C GLU A 22 -4.36 8.03 -8.49
N TRP A 23 -3.42 7.42 -9.22
CA TRP A 23 -2.98 6.05 -9.00
C TRP A 23 -1.53 5.99 -8.50
N LEU A 24 -1.26 5.09 -7.57
CA LEU A 24 0.07 4.80 -7.06
C LEU A 24 0.43 3.35 -7.37
N PHE A 25 1.58 3.16 -8.02
CA PHE A 25 2.05 1.81 -8.30
C PHE A 25 3.56 1.67 -8.06
N THR A 26 3.97 0.44 -7.78
CA THR A 26 5.38 0.04 -7.68
C THR A 26 5.52 -1.45 -7.90
N GLU A 27 6.57 -1.82 -8.61
CA GLU A 27 6.96 -3.21 -8.87
C GLU A 27 8.02 -3.71 -7.89
N GLU A 28 8.41 -2.87 -6.94
CA GLU A 28 9.37 -3.16 -5.89
C GLU A 28 8.67 -3.61 -4.61
N ASN A 29 9.42 -4.32 -3.76
CA ASN A 29 8.92 -4.71 -2.45
C ASN A 29 8.49 -3.48 -1.64
N ILE A 30 7.26 -3.57 -1.12
CA ILE A 30 6.67 -2.60 -0.22
C ILE A 30 6.55 -3.18 1.19
N THR A 31 6.78 -2.32 2.17
CA THR A 31 6.40 -2.55 3.55
C THR A 31 5.37 -1.50 3.92
N PHE A 32 4.16 -1.95 4.17
CA PHE A 32 3.10 -1.14 4.71
C PHE A 32 3.09 -1.34 6.22
N SER A 33 3.34 -0.28 6.98
CA SER A 33 3.33 -0.26 8.43
C SER A 33 2.18 0.61 8.91
N SER A 34 1.16 -0.02 9.49
CA SER A 34 0.08 0.65 10.20
C SER A 34 0.34 0.62 11.71
N ASN A 35 -0.53 1.28 12.47
CA ASN A 35 -0.41 1.31 13.93
C ASN A 35 -0.65 -0.07 14.58
N GLU A 36 -1.36 -0.96 13.89
CA GLU A 36 -1.78 -2.27 14.41
C GLU A 36 -1.12 -3.46 13.71
N TYR A 37 -0.53 -3.27 12.52
CA TYR A 37 0.05 -4.35 11.73
C TYR A 37 1.07 -3.88 10.69
N ASP A 38 2.01 -4.78 10.38
CA ASP A 38 2.97 -4.64 9.29
C ASP A 38 2.67 -5.65 8.20
N ILE A 39 2.59 -5.18 6.95
CA ILE A 39 2.35 -5.98 5.76
C ILE A 39 3.55 -5.84 4.83
N ASN A 40 4.02 -6.97 4.31
CA ASN A 40 5.03 -6.98 3.27
C ASN A 40 4.41 -7.51 1.98
N ALA A 41 4.58 -6.76 0.91
CA ALA A 41 4.11 -7.16 -0.41
C ALA A 41 5.17 -6.85 -1.47
N LYS A 42 5.08 -7.52 -2.63
CA LYS A 42 6.11 -7.41 -3.68
C LYS A 42 5.80 -6.36 -4.74
N ILE A 43 4.54 -6.02 -4.92
CA ILE A 43 4.02 -5.08 -5.93
C ILE A 43 2.88 -4.34 -5.26
N LEU A 44 2.73 -3.05 -5.47
CA LEU A 44 1.57 -2.26 -5.02
C LEU A 44 0.99 -1.57 -6.23
N ASP A 45 -0.33 -1.58 -6.34
CA ASP A 45 -1.10 -0.94 -7.40
C ASP A 45 -2.41 -0.47 -6.74
N ALA A 46 -2.42 0.77 -6.28
CA ALA A 46 -3.46 1.30 -5.42
C ALA A 46 -3.89 2.70 -5.83
N ASP A 47 -5.16 3.01 -5.62
CA ASP A 47 -5.66 4.37 -5.78
C ASP A 47 -5.24 5.26 -4.60
N ARG A 48 -5.34 6.59 -4.77
CA ARG A 48 -5.00 7.57 -3.72
C ARG A 48 -5.78 7.38 -2.40
N THR A 49 -6.96 6.78 -2.44
CA THR A 49 -7.78 6.52 -1.25
C THR A 49 -7.47 5.16 -0.62
N PHE A 50 -6.59 4.36 -1.21
CA PHE A 50 -6.25 2.99 -0.78
C PHE A 50 -7.48 2.07 -0.62
N LYS A 51 -8.60 2.42 -1.26
CA LYS A 51 -9.83 1.63 -1.25
C LYS A 51 -9.74 0.48 -2.23
N LEU A 52 -9.08 0.72 -3.36
CA LEU A 52 -8.73 -0.29 -4.33
C LEU A 52 -7.22 -0.49 -4.25
N LEU A 53 -6.85 -1.64 -3.72
CA LEU A 53 -5.48 -2.09 -3.55
C LEU A 53 -5.38 -3.43 -4.29
N LYS A 54 -4.58 -3.44 -5.35
CA LYS A 54 -4.08 -4.65 -5.96
C LYS A 54 -2.60 -4.74 -5.65
N THR A 55 -2.18 -5.93 -5.31
CA THR A 55 -0.83 -6.19 -4.88
C THR A 55 -0.53 -7.63 -5.23
N GLY A 56 0.75 -7.91 -5.44
CA GLY A 56 1.19 -9.26 -5.75
C GLY A 56 0.99 -10.21 -4.57
N GLN A 57 1.92 -11.13 -4.38
CA GLN A 57 1.86 -12.05 -3.26
C GLN A 57 1.88 -11.28 -1.92
N LEU A 58 0.72 -11.20 -1.28
CA LEU A 58 0.54 -10.64 0.05
C LEU A 58 1.07 -11.61 1.08
N ASN A 59 2.08 -11.19 1.83
CA ASN A 59 2.56 -11.91 2.99
C ASN A 59 2.36 -11.01 4.21
N GLY A 60 1.19 -11.15 4.84
CA GLY A 60 0.79 -10.37 6.01
C GLY A 60 -0.48 -10.90 6.66
N ASN A 61 -0.65 -10.64 7.95
CA ASN A 61 -1.91 -10.93 8.65
C ASN A 61 -2.83 -9.72 8.46
N PHE A 62 -3.85 -9.86 7.61
CA PHE A 62 -4.90 -8.87 7.47
C PHE A 62 -6.15 -9.34 8.21
N LEU A 63 -6.70 -8.47 9.05
CA LEU A 63 -8.10 -8.54 9.43
C LEU A 63 -8.88 -7.76 8.37
N PHE A 64 -9.56 -8.46 7.48
CA PHE A 64 -10.59 -7.84 6.64
C PHE A 64 -11.84 -7.71 7.51
N ASP A 65 -12.20 -6.48 7.89
CA ASP A 65 -13.52 -6.19 8.47
C ASP A 65 -14.47 -5.93 7.28
N ASP A 66 -15.22 -6.97 6.91
CA ASP A 66 -16.31 -6.88 5.93
C ASP A 66 -17.56 -6.44 6.69
N ASN A 67 -17.96 -5.18 6.54
CA ASN A 67 -19.21 -4.64 7.11
C ASN A 67 -20.28 -4.54 6.03
#